data_AF-A0A7Y0XB79-F1
#
_entry.id   AF-A0A7Y0XB79-F1
#
_cell.length_a   1.000
_cell.length_b   1.000
_cell.length_c   1.000
_cell.angle_alpha   90.00
_cell.angle_beta   90.00
_cell.angle_gamma   90.00
#
_symmetry.space_group_name_H-M   'P 1'
#
loop_
_entity.id
_entity.type
_entity.pdbx_description
1 polymer ?
#
loop_
_entity_poly.entity_id
_entity_poly.type
_entity_poly.pdbx_seq_one_letter_code
_entity_poly.pdbx_strand_id
1 'polypeptide(L)'
;QMSWLLFLKVFDAQEEELEFELDDYRDPIPAKYLWRNWAADNQGITGDELLEFINDDLFPTLKNLTAPKDTNPRGFVVKEAFSDAFNYMKNGTLLRQVINKLNEIDFTDSKERHLFGDIYEQILRDLQSAGNAGEFYTPRAVTRFIVNRLDPKLGEQIMDPACGTGGFLACS
;
A
#
# COMPACT_ATOMS: atom_id res chain seq x y z
N GLN A 1 -7.02 -8.29 -5.89
CA GLN A 1 -7.09 -7.21 -6.91
C GLN A 1 -7.14 -5.81 -6.30
N MET A 2 -7.76 -5.61 -5.13
CA MET A 2 -7.85 -4.29 -4.46
C MET A 2 -6.56 -3.80 -3.81
N SER A 3 -5.63 -4.69 -3.46
CA SER A 3 -4.48 -4.36 -2.60
C SER A 3 -3.56 -3.28 -3.17
N TRP A 4 -3.31 -3.28 -4.49
CA TRP A 4 -2.43 -2.28 -5.12
C TRP A 4 -3.10 -0.90 -5.22
N LEU A 5 -4.43 -0.84 -5.41
CA LEU A 5 -5.19 0.41 -5.38
C LEU A 5 -5.14 1.04 -3.99
N LEU A 6 -5.41 0.22 -2.97
CA LEU A 6 -5.35 0.63 -1.57
C LEU A 6 -3.94 1.09 -1.20
N PHE A 7 -2.92 0.34 -1.62
CA PHE A 7 -1.53 0.72 -1.43
C PHE A 7 -1.24 2.11 -2.01
N LEU A 8 -1.58 2.39 -3.28
CA LEU A 8 -1.32 3.70 -3.89
C LEU A 8 -2.11 4.83 -3.20
N LYS A 9 -3.36 4.58 -2.80
CA LYS A 9 -4.18 5.57 -2.09
C LYS A 9 -3.57 5.94 -0.73
N VAL A 10 -3.20 4.93 0.07
CA VAL A 10 -2.60 5.13 1.39
C VAL A 10 -1.22 5.76 1.25
N PHE A 11 -0.43 5.29 0.29
CA PHE A 11 0.89 5.84 0.00
C PHE A 11 0.81 7.34 -0.30
N ASP A 12 -0.07 7.74 -1.22
CA ASP A 12 -0.22 9.15 -1.59
C ASP A 12 -0.71 10.02 -0.43
N ALA A 13 -1.62 9.52 0.41
CA ALA A 13 -2.05 10.22 1.62
C ALA A 13 -0.90 10.46 2.62
N GLN A 14 0.06 9.53 2.70
CA GLN A 14 1.28 9.73 3.50
C GLN A 14 2.26 10.69 2.82
N GLU A 15 2.35 10.65 1.49
CA GLU A 15 3.17 11.61 0.73
C GLU A 15 2.66 13.05 0.91
N GLU A 16 1.34 13.28 0.90
CA GLU A 16 0.74 14.59 1.18
C GLU A 16 1.12 15.14 2.56
N GLU A 17 1.12 14.29 3.58
CA GLU A 17 1.50 14.68 4.95
C GLU A 17 3.00 15.02 5.02
N LEU A 18 3.86 14.20 4.39
CA LEU A 18 5.30 14.46 4.35
C LEU A 18 5.67 15.70 3.53
N GLU A 19 4.98 15.94 2.42
CA GLU A 19 5.13 17.15 1.61
C GLU A 19 4.83 18.41 2.41
N PHE A 20 3.86 18.35 3.33
CA PHE A 20 3.53 19.45 4.22
C PHE A 20 4.55 19.64 5.35
N GLU A 21 5.13 18.56 5.87
CA GLU A 21 6.05 18.59 7.01
C GLU A 21 7.52 18.88 6.63
N LEU A 22 7.94 18.51 5.42
CA LEU A 22 9.34 18.54 5.00
C LEU A 22 9.61 19.66 3.98
N ASP A 23 10.51 20.58 4.33
CA ASP A 23 10.88 21.72 3.46
C ASP A 23 11.53 21.30 2.13
N ASP A 24 12.27 20.18 2.10
CA ASP A 24 12.99 19.67 0.92
C ASP A 24 12.37 18.36 0.38
N TYR A 25 11.04 18.25 0.43
CA TYR A 25 10.32 17.08 -0.06
C TYR A 25 10.57 16.81 -1.55
N ARG A 26 10.67 15.53 -1.91
CA ARG A 26 10.78 15.06 -3.29
C ARG A 26 9.89 13.86 -3.49
N ASP A 27 9.12 13.88 -4.58
CA ASP A 27 8.25 12.76 -4.92
C ASP A 27 9.07 11.46 -5.05
N PRO A 28 8.70 10.40 -4.29
CA PRO A 28 9.38 9.11 -4.37
C PRO A 28 9.10 8.35 -5.68
N ILE A 29 8.02 8.72 -6.37
CA ILE A 29 7.60 8.18 -7.67
C ILE A 29 7.22 9.33 -8.60
N PRO A 30 7.21 9.14 -9.94
CA PRO A 30 6.79 10.21 -10.85
C PRO A 30 5.38 10.72 -10.51
N ALA A 31 5.23 12.05 -10.42
CA ALA A 31 4.00 12.69 -9.96
C ALA A 31 2.74 12.19 -10.67
N LYS A 32 2.80 11.89 -11.97
CA LYS A 32 1.65 11.36 -12.73
C LYS A 32 1.06 10.05 -12.19
N TYR A 33 1.80 9.30 -11.35
CA TYR A 33 1.34 8.06 -10.73
C TYR A 33 0.89 8.21 -9.27
N LEU A 34 1.05 9.40 -8.67
CA LEU A 34 0.46 9.72 -7.39
C LEU A 34 -1.07 9.68 -7.51
N TRP A 35 -1.75 9.09 -6.52
CA TRP A 35 -3.19 8.86 -6.56
C TRP A 35 -3.98 10.14 -6.86
N ARG A 36 -3.60 11.25 -6.23
CA ARG A 36 -4.19 12.58 -6.43
C ARG A 36 -4.21 13.05 -7.89
N ASN A 37 -3.29 12.57 -8.72
CA ASN A 37 -3.10 13.05 -10.09
C ASN A 37 -3.87 12.24 -11.15
N TRP A 38 -4.30 11.01 -10.88
CA TRP A 38 -5.01 10.17 -11.87
C TRP A 38 -6.31 9.53 -11.35
N ALA A 39 -6.43 9.37 -10.03
CA ALA A 39 -7.51 8.63 -9.39
C ALA A 39 -8.48 9.51 -8.59
N ALA A 40 -8.02 10.64 -8.03
CA ALA A 40 -8.84 11.46 -7.13
C ALA A 40 -10.03 12.16 -7.79
N ASP A 41 -9.94 12.51 -9.08
CA ASP A 41 -11.09 13.03 -9.82
C ASP A 41 -12.09 11.91 -10.11
N ASN A 42 -13.29 12.01 -9.53
CA ASN A 42 -14.37 11.05 -9.73
C ASN A 42 -14.88 11.01 -11.18
N GLN A 43 -14.59 12.05 -11.98
CA GLN A 43 -14.88 12.13 -13.41
C GLN A 43 -13.64 11.91 -14.30
N GLY A 44 -12.52 11.49 -13.72
CA GLY A 44 -11.28 11.21 -14.45
C GLY A 44 -11.35 9.99 -15.39
N ILE A 45 -10.20 9.62 -15.95
CA ILE A 45 -10.04 8.54 -16.95
C ILE A 45 -10.82 7.26 -16.61
N THR A 46 -11.50 6.65 -17.58
CA THR A 46 -12.37 5.48 -17.35
C THR A 46 -12.39 4.57 -18.58
N GLY A 47 -13.08 3.42 -18.49
CA GLY A 47 -13.17 2.48 -19.60
C GLY A 47 -11.81 1.98 -20.08
N ASP A 48 -11.65 1.81 -21.38
CA ASP A 48 -10.43 1.23 -21.96
C ASP A 48 -9.20 2.10 -21.72
N GLU A 49 -9.34 3.43 -21.75
CA GLU A 49 -8.25 4.38 -21.47
C GLU A 49 -7.66 4.17 -20.07
N LEU A 50 -8.51 3.92 -19.06
CA LEU A 50 -8.04 3.61 -17.71
C LEU A 50 -7.28 2.28 -17.65
N LEU A 51 -7.74 1.27 -18.40
CA LEU A 51 -7.06 -0.03 -18.45
C LEU A 51 -5.71 0.07 -19.15
N GLU A 52 -5.63 0.80 -20.27
CA GLU A 52 -4.37 1.07 -20.98
C GLU A 52 -3.40 1.83 -20.08
N PHE A 53 -3.84 2.91 -19.42
CA PHE A 53 -3.01 3.64 -18.48
C PHE A 53 -2.46 2.73 -17.37
N ILE A 54 -3.30 1.89 -16.77
CA ILE A 54 -2.87 1.02 -15.68
C ILE A 54 -1.91 -0.07 -16.18
N ASN A 55 -2.29 -0.79 -17.23
CA ASN A 55 -1.58 -1.99 -17.67
C ASN A 55 -0.31 -1.68 -18.45
N ASP A 56 -0.32 -0.61 -19.24
CA ASP A 56 0.72 -0.32 -20.23
C ASP A 56 1.63 0.85 -19.82
N ASP A 57 1.20 1.70 -18.88
CA ASP A 57 2.01 2.82 -18.36
C ASP A 57 2.36 2.68 -16.87
N LEU A 58 1.36 2.67 -15.98
CA LEU A 58 1.55 2.71 -14.52
C LEU A 58 2.29 1.47 -14.01
N PHE A 59 1.80 0.26 -14.28
CA PHE A 59 2.42 -0.97 -13.78
C PHE A 59 3.84 -1.17 -14.33
N PRO A 60 4.09 -1.08 -15.65
CA PRO A 60 5.44 -1.23 -16.18
C PRO A 60 6.42 -0.21 -15.61
N THR A 61 5.99 1.04 -15.41
CA THR A 61 6.88 2.08 -14.91
C THR A 61 7.21 1.90 -13.43
N LEU A 62 6.23 1.58 -12.59
CA LEU A 62 6.49 1.35 -11.17
C LEU A 62 7.35 0.10 -10.94
N LYS A 63 7.17 -0.97 -11.73
CA LYS A 63 8.04 -2.17 -11.69
C LYS A 63 9.49 -1.87 -12.04
N ASN A 64 9.72 -0.96 -13.00
CA ASN A 64 11.04 -0.59 -13.49
C ASN A 64 11.59 0.69 -12.85
N LEU A 65 10.98 1.15 -11.74
CA LEU A 65 11.40 2.37 -11.07
C LEU A 65 12.86 2.26 -10.61
N THR A 66 13.64 3.31 -10.89
CA THR A 66 15.00 3.44 -10.35
C THR A 66 14.93 4.14 -9.00
N ALA A 67 14.83 3.35 -7.93
CA ALA A 67 14.75 3.84 -6.56
C ALA A 67 15.78 3.11 -5.67
N PRO A 68 17.02 3.63 -5.57
CA PRO A 68 18.02 3.10 -4.65
C PRO A 68 17.55 3.23 -3.20
N LYS A 69 17.73 2.19 -2.38
CA LYS A 69 17.20 2.15 -1.00
C LYS A 69 17.80 3.23 -0.09
N ASP A 70 19.02 3.66 -0.37
CA ASP A 70 19.77 4.68 0.36
C ASP A 70 19.29 6.11 0.07
N THR A 71 18.89 6.40 -1.18
CA THR A 71 18.47 7.75 -1.59
C THR A 71 16.96 7.91 -1.77
N ASN A 72 16.24 6.84 -2.09
CA ASN A 72 14.79 6.81 -2.30
C ASN A 72 14.17 5.53 -1.71
N PRO A 73 14.18 5.38 -0.37
CA PRO A 73 13.63 4.20 0.29
C PRO A 73 12.13 4.02 0.04
N ARG A 74 11.35 5.10 -0.06
CA ARG A 74 9.89 5.02 -0.29
C ARG A 74 9.58 4.56 -1.72
N GLY A 75 10.28 5.09 -2.73
CA GLY A 75 10.18 4.60 -4.10
C GLY A 75 10.62 3.14 -4.23
N PHE A 76 11.62 2.71 -3.46
CA PHE A 76 12.03 1.31 -3.40
C PHE A 76 10.88 0.42 -2.90
N VAL A 77 10.15 0.84 -1.84
CA VAL A 77 8.96 0.12 -1.36
C VAL A 77 7.88 0.02 -2.43
N VAL A 78 7.62 1.09 -3.20
CA VAL A 78 6.66 1.05 -4.32
C VAL A 78 7.10 0.05 -5.38
N LYS A 79 8.38 0.09 -5.78
CA LYS A 79 8.92 -0.85 -6.75
C LYS A 79 8.73 -2.31 -6.30
N GLU A 80 9.09 -2.62 -5.06
CA GLU A 80 8.96 -3.97 -4.51
C GLU A 80 7.49 -4.39 -4.37
N ALA A 81 6.59 -3.47 -4.00
CA ALA A 81 5.15 -3.76 -3.94
C ALA A 81 4.54 -4.07 -5.32
N PHE A 82 5.09 -3.50 -6.39
CA PHE A 82 4.59 -3.69 -7.76
C PHE A 82 5.31 -4.78 -8.56
N SER A 83 6.47 -5.27 -8.13
CA SER A 83 7.30 -6.25 -8.84
C SER A 83 6.49 -7.45 -9.35
N ASP A 84 5.72 -8.08 -8.47
CA ASP A 84 4.85 -9.23 -8.76
C ASP A 84 3.35 -8.87 -8.82
N ALA A 85 3.01 -7.58 -8.78
CA ALA A 85 1.63 -7.13 -8.88
C ALA A 85 1.14 -7.19 -10.34
N PHE A 86 -0.12 -7.56 -10.53
CA PHE A 86 -0.79 -7.48 -11.83
C PHE A 86 -2.21 -6.93 -11.65
N ASN A 87 -2.64 -6.13 -12.62
CA ASN A 87 -4.05 -5.77 -12.74
C ASN A 87 -4.78 -6.85 -13.54
N TYR A 88 -5.86 -7.36 -12.97
CA TYR A 88 -6.69 -8.41 -13.57
C TYR A 88 -8.12 -7.91 -13.85
N MET A 89 -8.43 -6.65 -13.54
CA MET A 89 -9.71 -6.03 -13.86
C MET A 89 -9.79 -5.82 -15.37
N LYS A 90 -10.85 -6.38 -15.99
CA LYS A 90 -11.07 -6.31 -17.44
C LYS A 90 -12.04 -5.22 -17.86
N ASN A 91 -12.68 -4.54 -16.92
CA ASN A 91 -13.66 -3.49 -17.18
C ASN A 91 -13.22 -2.21 -16.46
N GLY A 92 -12.74 -1.24 -17.24
CA GLY A 92 -12.27 0.02 -16.70
C GLY A 92 -13.36 0.87 -16.07
N THR A 93 -14.61 0.76 -16.54
CA THR A 93 -15.75 1.47 -15.92
C THR A 93 -16.03 0.96 -14.51
N LEU A 94 -16.02 -0.36 -14.30
CA LEU A 94 -16.16 -0.95 -12.97
C LEU A 94 -14.95 -0.62 -12.09
N LEU A 95 -13.74 -0.64 -12.66
CA LEU A 95 -12.54 -0.23 -11.94
C LEU A 95 -12.61 1.23 -11.48
N ARG A 96 -13.12 2.14 -12.32
CA ARG A 96 -13.36 3.53 -11.95
C ARG A 96 -14.39 3.65 -10.82
N GLN A 97 -15.48 2.88 -10.85
CA GLN A 97 -16.45 2.86 -9.74
C GLN A 97 -15.79 2.43 -8.41
N VAL A 98 -14.92 1.44 -8.47
CA VAL A 98 -14.12 1.01 -7.31
C VAL A 98 -13.20 2.12 -6.82
N ILE A 99 -12.47 2.78 -7.72
CA ILE A 99 -11.59 3.92 -7.40
C ILE A 99 -12.40 5.04 -6.73
N ASN A 100 -13.56 5.39 -7.26
CA ASN A 100 -14.42 6.42 -6.70
C ASN A 100 -14.90 6.05 -5.29
N LYS A 101 -15.16 4.76 -5.02
CA LYS A 101 -15.46 4.28 -3.66
C LYS A 101 -14.27 4.36 -2.71
N LEU A 102 -13.06 4.17 -3.20
CA LEU A 102 -11.85 4.37 -2.39
C LEU A 102 -11.57 5.84 -2.11
N ASN A 103 -11.97 6.76 -3.00
CA ASN A 103 -11.88 8.20 -2.76
C ASN A 103 -12.78 8.70 -1.62
N GLU A 104 -13.86 7.96 -1.30
CA GLU A 104 -14.76 8.30 -0.18
C GLU A 104 -14.11 8.04 1.19
N ILE A 105 -12.95 7.36 1.25
CA ILE A 105 -12.24 7.03 2.49
C ILE A 105 -11.17 8.08 2.77
N ASP A 106 -11.21 8.71 3.95
CA ASP A 106 -10.22 9.70 4.37
C ASP A 106 -9.10 9.04 5.19
N PHE A 107 -7.95 8.87 4.56
CA PHE A 107 -6.79 8.28 5.20
C PHE A 107 -5.96 9.27 5.99
N THR A 108 -6.39 10.53 6.18
CA THR A 108 -5.66 11.52 6.99
C THR A 108 -6.08 11.49 8.47
N ASP A 109 -7.28 11.01 8.79
CA ASP A 109 -7.71 10.85 10.18
C ASP A 109 -7.05 9.61 10.81
N SER A 110 -6.25 9.82 11.86
CA SER A 110 -5.66 8.77 12.71
C SER A 110 -6.65 7.66 13.14
N LYS A 111 -7.92 7.98 13.38
CA LYS A 111 -8.96 6.99 13.72
C LYS A 111 -9.36 6.17 12.50
N GLU A 112 -9.51 6.80 11.33
CA GLU A 112 -9.83 6.11 10.09
C GLU A 112 -8.65 5.27 9.59
N ARG A 113 -7.39 5.71 9.79
CA ARG A 113 -6.17 4.91 9.54
C ARG A 113 -6.16 3.62 10.35
N HIS A 114 -6.47 3.68 11.65
CA HIS A 114 -6.52 2.47 12.49
C HIS A 114 -7.66 1.54 12.07
N LEU A 115 -8.86 2.08 11.87
CA LEU A 115 -10.01 1.32 11.40
C LEU A 115 -9.72 0.65 10.04
N PHE A 116 -9.03 1.35 9.15
CA PHE A 116 -8.64 0.81 7.86
C PHE A 116 -7.55 -0.25 7.97
N GLY A 117 -6.57 -0.08 8.85
CA GLY A 117 -5.57 -1.11 9.15
C GLY A 117 -6.23 -2.41 9.59
N ASP A 118 -7.22 -2.32 10.49
CA ASP A 118 -8.00 -3.47 10.95
C ASP A 118 -8.82 -4.11 9.81
N ILE A 119 -9.46 -3.31 8.96
CA ILE A 119 -10.21 -3.79 7.78
C ILE A 119 -9.27 -4.45 6.76
N TYR A 120 -8.10 -3.86 6.49
CA TYR A 120 -7.11 -4.40 5.57
C TYR A 120 -6.57 -5.73 6.07
N GLU A 121 -6.24 -5.84 7.36
CA GLU A 121 -5.84 -7.11 7.97
C GLU A 121 -6.95 -8.16 7.91
N GLN A 122 -8.21 -7.74 8.07
CA GLN A 122 -9.34 -8.65 7.94
C GLN A 122 -9.51 -9.12 6.48
N ILE A 123 -9.41 -8.22 5.50
CA ILE A 123 -9.42 -8.58 4.08
C ILE A 123 -8.27 -9.53 3.73
N LEU A 124 -7.06 -9.30 4.28
CA LEU A 124 -5.92 -10.19 4.08
C LEU A 124 -6.17 -11.58 4.70
N ARG A 125 -6.69 -11.65 5.93
CA ARG A 125 -7.05 -12.91 6.59
C ARG A 125 -8.12 -13.68 5.81
N ASP A 126 -9.14 -12.98 5.33
CA ASP A 126 -10.25 -13.58 4.58
C ASP A 126 -9.75 -14.12 3.23
N LEU A 127 -8.87 -13.38 2.53
CA LEU A 127 -8.24 -13.82 1.29
C LEU A 127 -7.31 -15.04 1.48
N GLN A 128 -6.57 -15.10 2.59
CA GLN A 128 -5.74 -16.26 2.94
C GLN A 128 -6.59 -17.50 3.26
N SER A 129 -7.72 -17.31 3.94
CA SER A 129 -8.62 -18.41 4.30
C SER A 129 -9.37 -19.02 3.11
N ALA A 130 -9.56 -18.24 2.03
CA ALA A 130 -10.27 -18.68 0.83
C ALA A 130 -9.42 -19.52 -0.15
N GLY A 131 -8.10 -19.63 0.05
CA GLY A 131 -7.17 -20.06 -1.00
C GLY A 131 -6.35 -21.32 -0.77
N ASN A 132 -5.83 -21.60 0.43
CA ASN A 132 -4.96 -22.77 0.66
C ASN A 132 -4.89 -23.18 2.13
N ALA A 133 -5.04 -24.48 2.38
CA ALA A 133 -4.78 -25.10 3.67
C ALA A 133 -3.28 -25.06 4.00
N GLY A 134 -2.84 -24.16 4.88
CA GLY A 134 -1.51 -24.28 5.51
C GLY A 134 -0.76 -23.00 5.87
N GLU A 135 -1.27 -21.80 5.55
CA GLU A 135 -0.58 -20.56 5.95
C GLU A 135 -0.80 -20.27 7.45
N PHE A 136 0.28 -20.33 8.22
CA PHE A 136 0.27 -20.07 9.67
C PHE A 136 0.29 -18.56 9.93
N TYR A 137 -0.76 -18.06 10.59
CA TYR A 137 -0.88 -16.67 11.01
C TYR A 137 -0.67 -16.53 12.52
N THR A 138 0.12 -15.52 12.94
CA THR A 138 0.26 -15.16 14.36
C THR A 138 -0.73 -14.05 14.72
N PRO A 139 -1.69 -14.26 15.64
CA PRO A 139 -2.63 -13.22 16.06
C PRO A 139 -1.97 -11.93 16.55
N ARG A 140 -2.52 -10.76 16.20
CA ARG A 140 -1.99 -9.44 16.64
C ARG A 140 -1.88 -9.28 18.13
N ALA A 141 -2.80 -9.88 18.90
CA ALA A 141 -2.70 -9.89 20.35
C ALA A 141 -1.42 -10.59 20.83
N VAL A 142 -0.98 -11.65 20.13
CA VAL A 142 0.24 -12.40 20.45
C VAL A 142 1.49 -11.63 20.02
N THR A 143 1.54 -11.11 18.78
CA THR A 143 2.69 -10.33 18.32
C THR A 143 2.89 -9.09 19.18
N ARG A 144 1.81 -8.34 19.46
CA ARG A 144 1.86 -7.16 20.33
C ARG A 144 2.26 -7.51 21.75
N PHE A 145 1.75 -8.61 22.31
CA PHE A 145 2.17 -9.04 23.65
C PHE A 145 3.67 -9.35 23.68
N ILE A 146 4.17 -10.14 22.73
CA ILE A 146 5.59 -10.52 22.69
C ILE A 146 6.47 -9.30 22.51
N VAL A 147 6.16 -8.42 21.56
CA VAL A 147 6.93 -7.20 21.32
C VAL A 147 6.91 -6.28 22.54
N ASN A 148 5.76 -6.08 23.19
CA ASN A 148 5.67 -5.32 24.44
C ASN A 148 6.54 -5.91 25.57
N ARG A 149 6.82 -7.22 25.55
CA ARG A 149 7.71 -7.87 26.53
C ARG A 149 9.18 -7.81 26.14
N LEU A 150 9.48 -7.82 24.85
CA LEU A 150 10.84 -7.62 24.35
C LEU A 150 11.28 -6.16 24.51
N ASP A 151 10.34 -5.21 24.45
CA ASP A 151 10.54 -3.78 24.68
C ASP A 151 11.73 -3.20 23.86
N PRO A 152 11.73 -3.41 22.52
CA PRO A 152 12.83 -3.00 21.66
C PRO A 152 13.09 -1.49 21.75
N LYS A 153 14.36 -1.10 21.69
CA LYS A 153 14.81 0.29 21.83
C LYS A 153 15.30 0.87 20.52
N LEU A 154 15.22 2.20 20.41
CA LEU A 154 15.78 2.92 19.27
C LEU A 154 17.27 2.62 19.13
N GLY A 155 17.69 2.28 17.91
CA GLY A 155 19.06 1.88 17.59
C GLY A 155 19.32 0.37 17.65
N GLU A 156 18.38 -0.43 18.16
CA GLU A 156 18.47 -1.89 18.13
C GLU A 156 18.06 -2.46 16.76
N GLN A 157 18.55 -3.65 16.44
CA GLN A 157 18.23 -4.37 15.21
C GLN A 157 17.24 -5.49 15.48
N ILE A 158 16.18 -5.56 14.66
CA ILE A 158 15.13 -6.57 14.77
C ILE A 158 15.13 -7.40 13.48
N MET A 159 15.04 -8.71 13.62
CA MET A 159 14.97 -9.65 12.50
C MET A 159 13.88 -10.69 12.76
N ASP A 160 13.00 -10.87 11.77
CA ASP A 160 12.04 -11.97 11.73
C ASP A 160 12.29 -12.80 10.45
N PRO A 161 12.93 -13.98 10.55
CA PRO A 161 13.26 -14.81 9.39
C PRO A 161 12.05 -15.49 8.74
N ALA A 162 10.87 -15.41 9.37
CA ALA A 162 9.62 -16.00 8.89
C ALA A 162 8.47 -15.00 9.02
N CYS A 163 8.72 -13.75 8.61
CA CYS A 163 7.87 -12.61 8.95
C CYS A 163 6.45 -12.67 8.41
N GLY A 164 6.18 -13.46 7.37
CA GLY A 164 4.85 -13.57 6.75
C GLY A 164 4.31 -12.18 6.38
N THR A 165 3.19 -11.78 6.97
CA THR A 165 2.60 -10.44 6.80
C THR A 165 3.29 -9.33 7.61
N GLY A 166 4.48 -9.59 8.17
CA GLY A 166 5.27 -8.64 8.94
C GLY A 166 4.79 -8.44 10.38
N GLY A 167 4.17 -9.46 10.98
CA GLY A 167 3.42 -9.37 12.24
C GLY A 167 4.19 -8.73 13.40
N PHE A 168 5.42 -9.20 13.62
CA PHE A 168 6.29 -8.72 14.68
C PHE A 168 6.93 -7.38 14.34
N LEU A 169 7.37 -7.19 13.09
CA LEU A 169 8.05 -5.97 12.62
C LEU A 169 7.14 -4.74 12.64
N ALA A 170 5.83 -4.94 12.39
CA ALA A 170 4.86 -3.85 12.45
C ALA A 170 4.50 -3.44 13.89
N CYS A 171 4.73 -4.31 14.87
CA CYS A 171 4.40 -4.05 16.27
C CYS A 171 5.58 -3.49 17.10
N SER A 172 6.81 -3.61 16.59
CA SER A 172 8.06 -3.16 17.23
C SER A 172 8.36 -1.70 16.98
#